data_AF-A0A9X4E7E6-F1
#
_entry.id   AF-A0A9X4E7E6-F1
#
_cell.length_a   1.000
_cell.length_b   1.000
_cell.length_c   1.000
_cell.angle_alpha   90.00
_cell.angle_beta   90.00
_cell.angle_gamma   90.00
#
_symmetry.space_group_name_H-M   'P 1'
#
loop_
_entity.id
_entity.type
_entity.pdbx_description
1 polymer ?
#
loop_
_entity_poly.entity_id
_entity_poly.type
_entity_poly.pdbx_seq_one_letter_code
_entity_poly.pdbx_strand_id
1 'polypeptide(L)'
;MDDALIAALDELAEALETRDDVRGLVITSAKGHFLLGREPNGLLALADAAPVMTDEALLAAIAPYGAVLRRLEGAAKPIAAALNGSALGPGLELALACGHRVASDHPGLRLGFPDQRLGLMPMAGGTQRLPRLVGWIAANDLLTGGHSVTSAVALTTKLVDQVVPASHVRSAALNWVRGQLGRTVEPPFVVFSPRKPMAVASTAAAIDAAIVQGLSLSLDEGLALERALAAGLLRRGEVSALVRTLVLAKAEADKAAWRPAMPVAELSRVAVLGRGPAADAVALAARRAGLDVHAVADAEGLAGLAPENLGGHKIEILFDATREDLMAKRALLAQAEKALGDDALIALTGPRLSVASVARGLAWPDRLVGLYLPADGGVAEVVAGPATSAPALSIAVDAARRLGRTPFPIEDGDGRYTARLNAAYLRAALELGDDIAPADLDAAALAAGLAEGPCALARRLGYAAVLDLMGDEAAAAVLAALKRPGGEAAPADAGARLLAAVRTAVVQALAEGLLKDGATADLAAVLGFGWPAATGGPLGSYAWRRSA
;
A
#
# COMPACT_ATOMS: atom_id res chain seq x y z
N MET A 1 9.05 -3.27 17.31
CA MET A 1 9.07 -2.70 18.66
C MET A 1 7.96 -3.38 19.45
N ASP A 2 8.34 -3.95 20.59
CA ASP A 2 7.51 -4.68 21.54
C ASP A 2 8.05 -4.38 22.96
N ASP A 3 7.36 -4.87 23.99
CA ASP A 3 7.71 -4.58 25.39
C ASP A 3 9.08 -5.16 25.78
N ALA A 4 9.48 -6.28 25.18
CA ALA A 4 10.79 -6.89 25.41
C ALA A 4 11.94 -5.99 24.92
N LEU A 5 11.78 -5.35 23.75
CA LEU A 5 12.74 -4.37 23.26
C LEU A 5 12.81 -3.14 24.18
N ILE A 6 11.67 -2.65 24.67
CA ILE A 6 11.63 -1.48 25.57
C ILE A 6 12.41 -1.80 26.85
N ALA A 7 12.15 -2.95 27.47
CA ALA A 7 12.85 -3.39 28.67
C ALA A 7 14.36 -3.51 28.46
N ALA A 8 14.78 -4.14 27.34
CA ALA A 8 16.20 -4.27 27.01
C ALA A 8 16.89 -2.92 26.79
N LEU A 9 16.21 -1.94 26.18
CA LEU A 9 16.75 -0.57 26.04
C LEU A 9 16.87 0.13 27.39
N ASP A 10 15.98 -0.16 28.33
CA ASP A 10 16.00 0.44 29.66
C ASP A 10 17.15 -0.10 30.50
N GLU A 11 17.40 -1.42 30.44
CA GLU A 11 18.59 -2.05 31.01
C GLU A 11 19.89 -1.47 30.45
N LEU A 12 19.93 -1.18 29.13
CA LEU A 12 21.08 -0.53 28.50
C LEU A 12 21.26 0.92 28.96
N ALA A 13 20.17 1.66 29.15
CA ALA A 13 20.20 3.01 29.70
C ALA A 13 20.73 3.00 31.14
N GLU A 14 20.25 2.08 31.98
CA GLU A 14 20.73 1.89 33.34
C GLU A 14 22.22 1.52 33.38
N ALA A 15 22.67 0.62 32.49
CA ALA A 15 24.08 0.28 32.38
C ALA A 15 24.94 1.50 31.99
N LEU A 16 24.45 2.34 31.08
CA LEU A 16 25.17 3.57 30.72
C LEU A 16 25.25 4.56 31.89
N GLU A 17 24.25 4.61 32.76
CA GLU A 17 24.22 5.52 33.91
C GLU A 17 25.06 5.01 35.08
N THR A 18 25.00 3.71 35.37
CA THR A 18 25.51 3.14 36.64
C THR A 18 26.89 2.49 36.53
N ARG A 19 27.31 2.07 35.34
CA ARG A 19 28.53 1.27 35.16
C ARG A 19 29.69 2.06 34.57
N ASP A 20 30.73 2.30 35.36
CA ASP A 20 31.93 3.03 34.91
C ASP A 20 32.78 2.26 33.88
N ASP A 21 32.67 0.93 33.84
CA ASP A 21 33.35 0.10 32.85
C ASP A 21 32.73 0.22 31.46
N VAL A 22 31.48 0.69 31.37
CA VAL A 22 30.82 1.02 30.11
C VAL A 22 31.17 2.45 29.70
N ARG A 23 31.78 2.61 28.52
CA ARG A 23 32.28 3.90 28.02
C ARG A 23 31.46 4.51 26.89
N GLY A 24 30.51 3.78 26.34
CA GLY A 24 29.66 4.17 25.23
C GLY A 24 28.90 2.96 24.69
N LEU A 25 27.94 3.20 23.79
CA LEU A 25 27.05 2.19 23.25
C LEU A 25 27.02 2.23 21.72
N VAL A 26 27.04 1.06 21.09
CA VAL A 26 26.70 0.91 19.67
C VAL A 26 25.48 0.01 19.58
N ILE A 27 24.40 0.53 18.99
CA ILE A 27 23.16 -0.21 18.75
C ILE A 27 23.19 -0.71 17.31
N THR A 28 23.03 -2.01 17.10
CA THR A 28 23.00 -2.66 15.78
C THR A 28 21.94 -3.78 15.81
N SER A 29 21.58 -4.32 14.64
CA SER A 29 20.72 -5.50 14.56
C SER A 29 21.46 -6.73 14.05
N ALA A 30 21.05 -7.91 14.54
CA ALA A 30 21.46 -9.20 14.01
C ALA A 30 20.56 -9.69 12.86
N LYS A 31 19.46 -8.98 12.56
CA LYS A 31 18.54 -9.28 11.45
C LYS A 31 19.01 -8.59 10.17
N GLY A 32 18.44 -8.95 9.02
CA GLY A 32 18.67 -8.25 7.74
C GLY A 32 18.13 -6.80 7.68
N HIS A 33 17.46 -6.35 8.73
CA HIS A 33 16.97 -4.98 8.92
C HIS A 33 17.36 -4.49 10.31
N PHE A 34 17.42 -3.17 10.51
CA PHE A 34 17.71 -2.58 11.82
C PHE A 34 16.53 -2.76 12.78
N LEU A 35 15.41 -2.09 12.51
CA LEU A 35 14.15 -2.25 13.24
C LEU A 35 12.97 -1.78 12.37
N LEU A 36 11.95 -2.62 12.24
CA LEU A 36 10.77 -2.36 11.38
C LEU A 36 9.51 -2.25 12.25
N GLY A 37 9.01 -1.03 12.48
CA GLY A 37 7.68 -0.81 13.03
C GLY A 37 7.43 -1.33 14.47
N ARG A 38 6.19 -1.17 14.93
CA ARG A 38 5.64 -1.82 16.13
C ARG A 38 5.05 -3.18 15.74
N GLU A 39 5.00 -4.13 16.68
CA GLU A 39 4.28 -5.39 16.47
C GLU A 39 2.78 -5.10 16.16
N PRO A 40 2.23 -5.58 15.03
CA PRO A 40 0.90 -5.18 14.58
C PRO A 40 -0.26 -5.51 15.53
N ASN A 41 -0.23 -6.66 16.20
CA ASN A 41 -1.32 -7.07 17.09
C ASN A 41 -1.34 -6.24 18.37
N GLY A 42 -0.18 -5.92 18.93
CA GLY A 42 -0.04 -5.02 20.07
C GLY A 42 -0.50 -3.60 19.73
N LEU A 43 -0.21 -3.13 18.51
CA LEU A 43 -0.73 -1.85 18.02
C LEU A 43 -2.25 -1.86 17.86
N LEU A 44 -2.82 -2.93 17.29
CA LEU A 44 -4.26 -3.08 17.14
C LEU A 44 -4.97 -3.13 18.49
N ALA A 45 -4.47 -3.93 19.43
CA ALA A 45 -5.03 -4.04 20.77
C ALA A 45 -5.05 -2.69 21.49
N LEU A 46 -3.97 -1.92 21.39
CA LEU A 46 -3.91 -0.55 21.92
C LEU A 46 -4.94 0.37 21.22
N ALA A 47 -5.01 0.34 19.89
CA ALA A 47 -5.93 1.19 19.13
C ALA A 47 -7.41 0.85 19.39
N ASP A 48 -7.73 -0.41 19.66
CA ASP A 48 -9.09 -0.85 20.01
C ASP A 48 -9.49 -0.46 21.44
N ALA A 49 -8.54 -0.47 22.37
CA ALA A 49 -8.77 -0.05 23.74
C ALA A 49 -8.82 1.48 23.89
N ALA A 50 -8.04 2.21 23.08
CA ALA A 50 -7.85 3.66 23.21
C ALA A 50 -9.14 4.49 23.33
N PRO A 51 -10.23 4.25 22.57
CA PRO A 51 -11.46 5.03 22.67
C PRO A 51 -12.12 5.02 24.07
N VAL A 52 -11.90 3.97 24.87
CA VAL A 52 -12.53 3.80 26.20
C VAL A 52 -11.55 4.00 27.37
N MET A 53 -10.26 4.19 27.10
CA MET A 53 -9.25 4.48 28.13
C MET A 53 -9.36 5.93 28.62
N THR A 54 -8.96 6.21 29.86
CA THR A 54 -8.71 7.59 30.31
C THR A 54 -7.47 8.17 29.62
N ASP A 55 -7.34 9.50 29.60
CA ASP A 55 -6.18 10.14 28.98
C ASP A 55 -4.87 9.75 29.67
N GLU A 56 -4.88 9.67 31.00
CA GLU A 56 -3.72 9.24 31.80
C GLU A 56 -3.31 7.81 31.45
N ALA A 57 -4.27 6.90 31.34
CA ALA A 57 -4.00 5.50 31.00
C ALA A 57 -3.45 5.35 29.58
N LEU A 58 -4.02 6.09 28.62
CA LEU A 58 -3.57 6.02 27.22
C LEU A 58 -2.17 6.62 27.05
N LEU A 59 -1.90 7.77 27.67
CA LEU A 59 -0.57 8.38 27.68
C LEU A 59 0.46 7.46 28.35
N ALA A 60 0.10 6.83 29.48
CA ALA A 60 0.96 5.86 30.15
C ALA A 60 1.25 4.63 29.28
N ALA A 61 0.31 4.19 28.44
CA ALA A 61 0.50 3.04 27.55
C ALA A 61 1.45 3.33 26.37
N ILE A 62 1.56 4.59 25.92
CA ILE A 62 2.44 4.98 24.79
C ILE A 62 3.75 5.64 25.20
N ALA A 63 3.86 6.09 26.46
CA ALA A 63 5.05 6.75 26.99
C ALA A 63 6.35 5.89 27.05
N PRO A 64 6.33 4.58 27.37
CA PRO A 64 7.55 3.87 27.78
C PRO A 64 8.66 3.89 26.73
N TYR A 65 8.31 3.71 25.46
CA TYR A 65 9.30 3.72 24.39
C TYR A 65 9.95 5.09 24.20
N GLY A 66 9.15 6.18 24.15
CA GLY A 66 9.69 7.53 24.07
C GLY A 66 10.52 7.92 25.29
N ALA A 67 10.13 7.46 26.48
CA ALA A 67 10.84 7.70 27.73
C ALA A 67 12.24 7.06 27.72
N VAL A 68 12.35 5.79 27.33
CA VAL A 68 13.65 5.11 27.26
C VAL A 68 14.55 5.74 26.18
N LEU A 69 14.00 6.15 25.04
CA LEU A 69 14.77 6.87 24.02
C LEU A 69 15.29 8.21 24.55
N ARG A 70 14.49 8.94 25.34
CA ARG A 70 14.93 10.19 25.96
C ARG A 70 16.01 9.96 27.01
N ARG A 71 15.91 8.88 27.80
CA ARG A 71 16.93 8.47 28.77
C ARG A 71 18.27 8.16 28.09
N LEU A 72 18.25 7.40 26.99
CA LEU A 72 19.43 7.13 26.16
C LEU A 72 20.04 8.41 25.58
N GLU A 73 19.20 9.30 25.03
CA GLU A 73 19.65 10.58 24.45
C GLU A 73 20.28 11.53 25.51
N GLY A 74 19.82 11.46 26.75
CA GLY A 74 20.37 12.21 27.88
C GLY A 74 21.62 11.59 28.52
N ALA A 75 22.04 10.40 28.09
CA ALA A 75 23.19 9.72 28.67
C ALA A 75 24.49 10.50 28.41
N ALA A 76 25.34 10.63 29.44
CA ALA A 76 26.64 11.31 29.32
C ALA A 76 27.65 10.58 28.41
N LYS A 77 27.36 9.32 28.04
CA LYS A 77 28.25 8.44 27.28
C LYS A 77 27.82 8.38 25.81
N PRO A 78 28.75 8.38 24.85
CA PRO A 78 28.42 8.41 23.42
C PRO A 78 27.65 7.16 22.98
N ILE A 79 26.57 7.37 22.21
CA ILE A 79 25.72 6.32 21.64
C ILE A 79 25.67 6.47 20.12
N ALA A 80 25.95 5.40 19.38
CA ALA A 80 25.85 5.36 17.92
C ALA A 80 24.88 4.26 17.44
N ALA A 81 24.10 4.57 16.40
CA ALA A 81 23.29 3.62 15.65
C ALA A 81 24.06 3.10 14.42
N ALA A 82 24.27 1.79 14.38
CA ALA A 82 24.82 1.06 13.26
C ALA A 82 23.67 0.42 12.44
N LEU A 83 23.20 1.15 11.43
CA LEU A 83 22.07 0.79 10.59
C LEU A 83 22.50 -0.22 9.51
N ASN A 84 22.58 -1.49 9.90
CA ASN A 84 22.94 -2.59 9.00
C ASN A 84 21.87 -2.91 7.94
N GLY A 85 20.65 -2.39 8.11
CA GLY A 85 19.54 -2.50 7.16
C GLY A 85 18.45 -1.46 7.46
N SER A 86 17.25 -1.66 6.90
CA SER A 86 16.16 -0.67 6.98
C SER A 86 15.73 -0.35 8.41
N ALA A 87 15.42 0.93 8.67
CA ALA A 87 14.92 1.44 9.94
C ALA A 87 13.64 2.27 9.68
N LEU A 88 12.49 1.75 10.09
CA LEU A 88 11.18 2.33 9.78
C LEU A 88 10.38 2.61 11.06
N GLY A 89 9.72 3.78 11.11
CA GLY A 89 8.92 4.24 12.25
C GLY A 89 9.76 4.25 13.53
N PRO A 90 9.42 3.46 14.56
CA PRO A 90 10.19 3.39 15.81
C PRO A 90 11.67 3.03 15.59
N GLY A 91 12.01 2.28 14.54
CA GLY A 91 13.41 2.01 14.20
C GLY A 91 14.21 3.26 13.86
N LEU A 92 13.59 4.20 13.15
CA LEU A 92 14.21 5.47 12.85
C LEU A 92 14.18 6.39 14.08
N GLU A 93 13.14 6.35 14.92
CA GLU A 93 13.10 7.10 16.19
C GLU A 93 14.25 6.69 17.13
N LEU A 94 14.55 5.40 17.25
CA LEU A 94 15.71 4.89 18.00
C LEU A 94 17.03 5.41 17.42
N ALA A 95 17.18 5.40 16.09
CA ALA A 95 18.37 5.91 15.42
C ALA A 95 18.53 7.43 15.62
N LEU A 96 17.44 8.18 15.63
CA LEU A 96 17.41 9.61 15.87
C LEU A 96 17.74 9.98 17.33
N ALA A 97 17.43 9.10 18.29
CA ALA A 97 17.82 9.27 19.69
C ALA A 97 19.32 9.02 19.95
N CYS A 98 20.05 8.47 18.97
CA CYS A 98 21.50 8.27 19.05
C CYS A 98 22.26 9.54 18.62
N GLY A 99 23.47 9.74 19.16
CA GLY A 99 24.33 10.87 18.78
C GLY A 99 24.97 10.75 17.39
N HIS A 100 25.02 9.54 16.83
CA HIS A 100 25.60 9.28 15.51
C HIS A 100 24.92 8.12 14.80
N ARG A 101 24.80 8.17 13.48
CA ARG A 101 24.15 7.17 12.63
C ARG A 101 25.05 6.80 11.46
N VAL A 102 25.47 5.53 11.42
CA VAL A 102 26.20 4.94 10.29
C VAL A 102 25.28 3.98 9.56
N ALA A 103 25.10 4.15 8.26
CA ALA A 103 24.24 3.30 7.43
C ALA A 103 25.01 2.44 6.43
N SER A 104 24.45 1.29 6.12
CA SER A 104 24.90 0.44 5.02
C SER A 104 24.62 1.08 3.64
N ASP A 105 25.51 0.85 2.68
CA ASP A 105 25.33 1.17 1.26
C ASP A 105 24.41 0.18 0.51
N HIS A 106 23.89 -0.83 1.20
CA HIS A 106 23.03 -1.85 0.61
C HIS A 106 21.82 -1.23 -0.13
N PRO A 107 21.57 -1.57 -1.41
CA PRO A 107 20.57 -0.90 -2.25
C PRO A 107 19.14 -1.06 -1.76
N GLY A 108 18.87 -2.11 -0.97
CA GLY A 108 17.56 -2.36 -0.35
C GLY A 108 17.29 -1.59 0.96
N LEU A 109 18.27 -0.88 1.53
CA LEU A 109 18.08 -0.14 2.78
C LEU A 109 17.09 1.01 2.58
N ARG A 110 16.10 1.11 3.48
CA ARG A 110 15.09 2.18 3.51
C ARG A 110 14.98 2.78 4.91
N LEU A 111 14.93 4.11 4.97
CA LEU A 111 14.71 4.88 6.19
C LEU A 111 13.45 5.74 6.02
N GLY A 112 12.55 5.75 6.99
CA GLY A 112 11.36 6.59 6.93
C GLY A 112 10.32 6.29 8.00
N PHE A 113 9.22 7.04 7.95
CA PHE A 113 8.08 6.90 8.87
C PHE A 113 6.88 6.41 8.06
N PRO A 114 6.50 5.13 8.12
CA PRO A 114 5.31 4.64 7.44
C PRO A 114 4.01 4.92 8.23
N ASP A 115 4.12 5.51 9.43
CA ASP A 115 3.06 5.70 10.43
C ASP A 115 1.80 6.37 9.85
N GLN A 116 1.98 7.42 9.04
CA GLN A 116 0.85 8.13 8.42
C GLN A 116 0.03 7.32 7.42
N ARG A 117 0.55 6.19 6.93
CA ARG A 117 -0.25 5.23 6.13
C ARG A 117 -1.24 4.44 6.99
N LEU A 118 -1.05 4.44 8.31
CA LEU A 118 -1.87 3.76 9.31
C LEU A 118 -2.67 4.73 10.18
N GLY A 119 -2.84 5.98 9.74
CA GLY A 119 -3.56 6.99 10.52
C GLY A 119 -2.84 7.39 11.82
N LEU A 120 -1.52 7.17 11.86
CA LEU A 120 -0.64 7.38 13.01
C LEU A 120 0.42 8.41 12.70
N MET A 121 0.98 8.99 13.74
CA MET A 121 2.21 9.77 13.67
C MET A 121 3.28 9.12 14.55
N PRO A 122 4.58 9.39 14.31
CA PRO A 122 5.62 9.02 15.26
C PRO A 122 5.30 9.59 16.64
N MET A 123 5.54 8.79 17.69
CA MET A 123 5.11 9.08 19.06
C MET A 123 6.22 8.90 20.10
N ALA A 124 7.44 8.58 19.65
CA ALA A 124 8.63 8.41 20.46
C ALA A 124 9.74 9.39 20.04
N GLY A 125 9.35 10.55 19.52
CA GLY A 125 10.17 11.71 19.21
C GLY A 125 10.50 11.89 17.74
N GLY A 126 9.92 11.12 16.82
CA GLY A 126 10.13 11.29 15.38
C GLY A 126 9.78 12.70 14.89
N THR A 127 8.64 13.27 15.32
CA THR A 127 8.21 14.63 14.93
C THR A 127 8.98 15.73 15.64
N GLN A 128 9.81 15.38 16.64
CA GLN A 128 10.59 16.34 17.40
C GLN A 128 12.07 16.31 17.03
N ARG A 129 12.66 15.13 16.89
CA ARG A 129 14.08 14.93 16.56
C ARG A 129 14.36 15.16 15.09
N LEU A 130 13.51 14.64 14.20
CA LEU A 130 13.72 14.75 12.77
C LEU A 130 13.78 16.22 12.29
N PRO A 131 12.78 17.09 12.57
CA PRO A 131 12.85 18.48 12.10
C PRO A 131 13.98 19.29 12.73
N ARG A 132 14.42 18.94 13.96
CA ARG A 132 15.60 19.55 14.59
C ARG A 132 16.92 19.09 13.94
N LEU A 133 16.94 17.90 13.33
CA LEU A 133 18.11 17.34 12.64
C LEU A 133 18.21 17.79 11.17
N VAL A 134 17.14 17.60 10.39
CA VAL A 134 17.15 17.78 8.93
C VAL A 134 16.39 19.02 8.47
N GLY A 135 15.83 19.79 9.41
CA GLY A 135 14.99 20.95 9.13
C GLY A 135 13.53 20.59 8.85
N TRP A 136 12.65 21.59 8.98
CA TRP A 136 11.20 21.44 8.81
C TRP A 136 10.80 20.79 7.49
N ILE A 137 11.39 21.22 6.38
CA ILE A 137 10.97 20.80 5.04
C ILE A 137 11.19 19.31 4.81
N ALA A 138 12.43 18.83 4.99
CA ALA A 138 12.77 17.43 4.78
C ALA A 138 12.06 16.53 5.79
N ALA A 139 11.88 17.03 7.02
CA ALA A 139 11.11 16.33 8.04
C ALA A 139 9.64 16.20 7.65
N ASN A 140 9.00 17.29 7.24
CA ASN A 140 7.60 17.30 6.85
C ASN A 140 7.35 16.38 5.65
N ASP A 141 8.21 16.42 4.63
CA ASP A 141 8.12 15.52 3.47
C ASP A 141 8.18 14.03 3.88
N LEU A 142 9.12 13.67 4.76
CA LEU A 142 9.26 12.28 5.20
C LEU A 142 8.11 11.84 6.14
N LEU A 143 7.64 12.74 7.02
CA LEU A 143 6.58 12.47 8.01
C LEU A 143 5.17 12.51 7.41
N THR A 144 4.90 13.34 6.39
CA THR A 144 3.57 13.45 5.79
C THR A 144 3.47 12.72 4.44
N GLY A 145 4.57 12.54 3.72
CA GLY A 145 4.59 11.77 2.48
C GLY A 145 4.62 10.27 2.73
N GLY A 146 5.11 9.85 3.89
CA GLY A 146 5.15 8.45 4.28
C GLY A 146 5.95 7.54 3.39
N HIS A 147 6.84 8.12 2.60
CA HIS A 147 7.77 7.40 1.76
C HIS A 147 8.99 6.99 2.58
N SER A 148 9.97 6.39 1.91
CA SER A 148 11.23 6.05 2.53
C SER A 148 12.37 6.44 1.61
N VAL A 149 13.46 6.88 2.20
CA VAL A 149 14.67 7.30 1.50
C VAL A 149 15.73 6.21 1.52
N THR A 150 16.59 6.19 0.51
CA THR A 150 17.77 5.32 0.46
C THR A 150 18.89 5.87 1.36
N SER A 151 19.92 5.06 1.65
CA SER A 151 21.10 5.51 2.40
C SER A 151 21.81 6.70 1.72
N ALA A 152 21.87 6.70 0.38
CA ALA A 152 22.43 7.79 -0.39
C ALA A 152 21.70 9.12 -0.15
N VAL A 153 20.36 9.11 -0.24
CA VAL A 153 19.55 10.29 0.03
C VAL A 153 19.67 10.69 1.49
N ALA A 154 19.62 9.73 2.42
CA ALA A 154 19.75 9.98 3.85
C ALA A 154 21.08 10.66 4.23
N LEU A 155 22.18 10.34 3.55
CA LEU A 155 23.46 11.02 3.75
C LEU A 155 23.40 12.48 3.30
N THR A 156 22.81 12.73 2.13
CA THR A 156 22.68 14.11 1.60
C THR A 156 21.79 15.00 2.45
N THR A 157 20.77 14.42 3.09
CA THR A 157 19.85 15.14 3.99
C THR A 157 20.34 15.18 5.43
N LYS A 158 21.51 14.59 5.75
CA LYS A 158 22.05 14.42 7.11
C LYS A 158 21.14 13.63 8.05
N LEU A 159 20.21 12.85 7.49
CA LEU A 159 19.46 11.86 8.26
C LEU A 159 20.40 10.78 8.81
N VAL A 160 21.48 10.48 8.10
CA VAL A 160 22.61 9.68 8.58
C VAL A 160 23.91 10.47 8.44
N ASP A 161 24.88 10.16 9.30
CA ASP A 161 26.15 10.87 9.35
C ASP A 161 27.22 10.23 8.45
N GLN A 162 27.10 8.93 8.19
CA GLN A 162 28.01 8.17 7.33
C GLN A 162 27.29 7.05 6.60
N VAL A 163 27.72 6.76 5.36
CA VAL A 163 27.36 5.55 4.62
C VAL A 163 28.63 4.75 4.33
N VAL A 164 28.61 3.45 4.61
CA VAL A 164 29.75 2.54 4.43
C VAL A 164 29.28 1.18 3.88
N PRO A 165 30.18 0.36 3.34
CA PRO A 165 29.87 -1.03 3.01
C PRO A 165 29.22 -1.77 4.18
N ALA A 166 28.26 -2.64 3.90
CA ALA A 166 27.51 -3.39 4.92
C ALA A 166 28.41 -4.08 5.98
N SER A 167 29.57 -4.60 5.57
CA SER A 167 30.56 -5.24 6.44
C SER A 167 31.26 -4.29 7.42
N HIS A 168 31.21 -2.98 7.20
CA HIS A 168 31.92 -1.96 7.97
C HIS A 168 31.02 -1.09 8.87
N VAL A 169 29.69 -1.27 8.81
CA VAL A 169 28.75 -0.41 9.55
C VAL A 169 29.05 -0.42 11.06
N ARG A 170 29.20 -1.60 11.65
CA ARG A 170 29.48 -1.75 13.09
C ARG A 170 30.86 -1.21 13.47
N SER A 171 31.88 -1.48 12.68
CA SER A 171 33.25 -1.03 12.99
C SER A 171 33.38 0.49 12.87
N ALA A 172 32.73 1.10 11.89
CA ALA A 172 32.68 2.55 11.74
C ALA A 172 31.97 3.23 12.92
N ALA A 173 30.80 2.72 13.34
CA ALA A 173 30.10 3.23 14.52
C ALA A 173 30.93 3.10 15.81
N LEU A 174 31.60 1.95 16.00
CA LEU A 174 32.48 1.72 17.15
C LEU A 174 33.69 2.67 17.17
N ASN A 175 34.28 2.93 16.01
CA ASN A 175 35.38 3.88 15.88
C ASN A 175 34.94 5.30 16.24
N TRP A 176 33.73 5.70 15.83
CA TRP A 176 33.16 6.98 16.26
C TRP A 176 32.99 7.07 17.77
N VAL A 177 32.35 6.06 18.40
CA VAL A 177 32.15 6.01 19.86
C VAL A 177 33.49 6.12 20.61
N ARG A 178 34.51 5.39 20.16
CA ARG A 178 35.88 5.47 20.73
C ARG A 178 36.50 6.85 20.56
N GLY A 179 36.26 7.52 19.43
CA GLY A 179 36.75 8.87 19.15
C GLY A 179 36.08 9.98 19.97
N GLN A 180 34.90 9.72 20.56
CA GLN A 180 34.19 10.67 21.42
C GLN A 180 34.52 10.53 22.91
N LEU A 181 35.35 9.57 23.30
CA LEU A 181 35.71 9.40 24.70
C LEU A 181 36.44 10.64 25.23
N GLY A 182 35.76 11.40 26.11
CA GLY A 182 36.27 12.65 26.69
C GLY A 182 35.83 13.94 25.99
N ARG A 183 34.88 13.86 25.03
CA ARG A 183 34.31 15.03 24.34
C ARG A 183 32.79 15.11 24.54
N THR A 184 32.30 16.30 24.84
CA THR A 184 30.86 16.62 24.78
C THR A 184 30.50 16.94 23.33
N VAL A 185 29.49 16.28 22.78
CA VAL A 185 29.06 16.45 21.38
C VAL A 185 27.81 17.32 21.33
N GLU A 186 27.85 18.39 20.55
CA GLU A 186 26.67 19.22 20.24
C GLU A 186 26.19 18.96 18.79
N PRO A 187 24.86 19.00 18.53
CA PRO A 187 24.30 18.67 17.22
C PRO A 187 24.36 19.83 16.20
N PRO A 188 24.62 19.58 14.90
CA PRO A 188 24.66 20.61 13.86
C PRO A 188 23.38 20.69 12.99
N PHE A 189 23.03 21.90 12.51
CA PHE A 189 21.84 22.21 11.67
C PHE A 189 22.18 22.87 10.31
N VAL A 190 21.41 22.60 9.23
CA VAL A 190 21.34 23.38 7.94
C VAL A 190 19.98 23.10 7.21
N VAL A 191 19.44 24.06 6.41
CA VAL A 191 18.08 24.13 5.77
C VAL A 191 18.10 24.07 4.23
N PHE A 192 17.13 23.44 3.52
CA PHE A 192 16.72 23.69 2.09
C PHE A 192 15.33 23.07 1.67
N SER A 193 14.87 23.37 0.43
CA SER A 193 13.48 23.58 -0.16
C SER A 193 12.50 22.38 -0.44
N PRO A 194 11.15 22.59 -0.61
CA PRO A 194 10.08 21.58 -0.42
C PRO A 194 9.47 20.86 -1.66
N ARG A 195 8.70 19.78 -1.40
CA ARG A 195 7.77 19.05 -2.30
C ARG A 195 6.45 18.69 -1.57
N LYS A 196 5.40 18.23 -2.29
CA LYS A 196 4.00 18.07 -1.82
C LYS A 196 3.70 16.70 -1.10
N PRO A 197 2.82 16.66 -0.07
CA PRO A 197 2.57 15.50 0.81
C PRO A 197 1.42 14.55 0.39
N MET A 198 1.36 13.35 1.00
CA MET A 198 0.33 12.30 0.83
C MET A 198 0.06 11.55 2.16
N ALA A 199 -0.79 12.09 3.04
CA ALA A 199 -1.13 11.53 4.36
C ALA A 199 -2.65 11.51 4.63
N VAL A 200 -3.11 10.64 5.55
CA VAL A 200 -4.47 10.72 6.12
C VAL A 200 -4.66 12.11 6.73
N ALA A 201 -5.76 12.79 6.43
CA ALA A 201 -5.93 14.21 6.75
C ALA A 201 -5.79 14.53 8.26
N SER A 202 -6.37 13.70 9.13
CA SER A 202 -6.25 13.80 10.59
C SER A 202 -4.78 13.71 11.05
N THR A 203 -4.04 12.79 10.44
CA THR A 203 -2.63 12.55 10.74
C THR A 203 -1.74 13.67 10.23
N ALA A 204 -1.96 14.13 8.99
CA ALA A 204 -1.23 15.26 8.42
C ALA A 204 -1.36 16.50 9.32
N ALA A 205 -2.59 16.81 9.75
CA ALA A 205 -2.85 17.93 10.66
C ALA A 205 -2.18 17.74 12.03
N ALA A 206 -2.17 16.52 12.57
CA ALA A 206 -1.49 16.23 13.84
C ALA A 206 0.05 16.36 13.71
N ILE A 207 0.64 15.90 12.61
CA ILE A 207 2.07 16.05 12.32
C ILE A 207 2.43 17.52 12.15
N ASP A 208 1.66 18.28 11.37
CA ASP A 208 1.87 19.73 11.20
C ASP A 208 1.79 20.46 12.54
N ALA A 209 0.79 20.16 13.37
CA ALA A 209 0.67 20.73 14.71
C ALA A 209 1.87 20.37 15.60
N ALA A 210 2.29 19.11 15.60
CA ALA A 210 3.40 18.63 16.41
C ALA A 210 4.73 19.30 16.04
N ILE A 211 4.96 19.52 14.74
CA ILE A 211 6.19 20.17 14.28
C ILE A 211 6.11 21.69 14.52
N VAL A 212 5.06 22.36 14.05
CA VAL A 212 4.96 23.83 14.10
C VAL A 212 4.94 24.34 15.53
N GLN A 213 4.15 23.72 16.41
CA GLN A 213 4.09 24.10 17.82
C GLN A 213 5.30 23.55 18.57
N GLY A 214 5.64 22.27 18.36
CA GLY A 214 6.70 21.59 19.11
C GLY A 214 8.09 22.17 18.89
N LEU A 215 8.40 22.72 17.71
CA LEU A 215 9.68 23.39 17.45
C LEU A 215 9.84 24.72 18.21
N SER A 216 8.73 25.31 18.68
CA SER A 216 8.75 26.51 19.53
C SER A 216 8.89 26.15 21.02
N LEU A 217 8.87 24.87 21.37
CA LEU A 217 8.97 24.34 22.72
C LEU A 217 10.36 23.73 22.99
N SER A 218 10.68 23.52 24.27
CA SER A 218 11.79 22.63 24.63
C SER A 218 11.56 21.22 24.08
N LEU A 219 12.62 20.41 23.98
CA LEU A 219 12.48 19.04 23.47
C LEU A 219 11.50 18.23 24.33
N ASP A 220 11.57 18.34 25.66
CA ASP A 220 10.71 17.56 26.56
C ASP A 220 9.23 17.97 26.46
N GLU A 221 8.94 19.26 26.33
CA GLU A 221 7.60 19.78 26.07
C GLU A 221 7.08 19.37 24.68
N GLY A 222 7.94 19.41 23.65
CA GLY A 222 7.61 18.93 22.30
C GLY A 222 7.30 17.43 22.27
N LEU A 223 8.06 16.62 23.01
CA LEU A 223 7.80 15.18 23.17
C LEU A 223 6.47 14.91 23.89
N ALA A 224 6.11 15.75 24.86
CA ALA A 224 4.81 15.66 25.53
C ALA A 224 3.64 16.01 24.58
N LEU A 225 3.79 17.08 23.79
CA LEU A 225 2.82 17.48 22.76
C LEU A 225 2.63 16.37 21.71
N GLU A 226 3.74 15.82 21.19
CA GLU A 226 3.69 14.72 20.21
C GLU A 226 2.88 13.53 20.74
N ARG A 227 3.14 13.09 21.97
CA ARG A 227 2.39 11.99 22.59
C ARG A 227 0.91 12.31 22.76
N ALA A 228 0.57 13.54 23.15
CA ALA A 228 -0.83 13.95 23.30
C ALA A 228 -1.58 13.92 21.95
N LEU A 229 -0.95 14.40 20.87
CA LEU A 229 -1.51 14.35 19.52
C LEU A 229 -1.66 12.91 19.02
N ALA A 230 -0.65 12.07 19.24
CA ALA A 230 -0.68 10.66 18.89
C ALA A 230 -1.79 9.89 19.65
N ALA A 231 -1.99 10.18 20.94
CA ALA A 231 -3.09 9.64 21.72
C ALA A 231 -4.46 10.04 21.12
N GLY A 232 -4.59 11.29 20.68
CA GLY A 232 -5.77 11.78 19.97
C GLY A 232 -6.08 11.01 18.68
N LEU A 233 -5.06 10.61 17.91
CA LEU A 233 -5.23 9.78 16.71
C LEU A 233 -5.69 8.36 17.05
N LEU A 234 -5.10 7.74 18.08
CA LEU A 234 -5.47 6.39 18.53
C LEU A 234 -6.95 6.28 18.91
N ARG A 235 -7.54 7.36 19.47
CA ARG A 235 -8.96 7.40 19.85
C ARG A 235 -9.94 7.45 18.67
N ARG A 236 -9.49 7.81 17.46
CA ARG A 236 -10.38 8.03 16.30
C ARG A 236 -10.86 6.73 15.64
N GLY A 237 -10.32 5.58 16.03
CA GLY A 237 -10.63 4.28 15.43
C GLY A 237 -10.02 4.05 14.03
N GLU A 238 -9.55 5.11 13.36
CA GLU A 238 -8.88 5.05 12.05
C GLU A 238 -7.67 4.11 12.07
N VAL A 239 -6.85 4.20 13.12
CA VAL A 239 -5.67 3.34 13.31
C VAL A 239 -6.06 1.86 13.35
N SER A 240 -7.08 1.56 14.15
CA SER A 240 -7.61 0.22 14.35
C SER A 240 -8.19 -0.34 13.04
N ALA A 241 -8.87 0.50 12.26
CA ALA A 241 -9.39 0.13 10.95
C ALA A 241 -8.28 -0.14 9.92
N LEU A 242 -7.29 0.74 9.84
CA LEU A 242 -6.16 0.64 8.91
C LEU A 242 -5.23 -0.54 9.24
N VAL A 243 -4.93 -0.81 10.51
CA VAL A 243 -4.10 -1.96 10.92
C VAL A 243 -4.79 -3.26 10.56
N ARG A 244 -6.10 -3.40 10.83
CA ARG A 244 -6.85 -4.60 10.42
C ARG A 244 -6.74 -4.84 8.91
N THR A 245 -7.04 -3.84 8.10
CA THR A 245 -7.14 -4.04 6.65
C THR A 245 -5.78 -4.03 5.95
N LEU A 246 -4.99 -2.98 6.14
CA LEU A 246 -3.76 -2.77 5.37
C LEU A 246 -2.54 -3.54 5.90
N VAL A 247 -2.60 -4.03 7.14
CA VAL A 247 -1.52 -4.83 7.74
C VAL A 247 -1.94 -6.28 7.88
N LEU A 248 -3.00 -6.58 8.64
CA LEU A 248 -3.35 -7.97 8.96
C LEU A 248 -4.02 -8.70 7.79
N ALA A 249 -5.13 -8.17 7.24
CA ALA A 249 -5.81 -8.80 6.10
C ALA A 249 -4.92 -8.83 4.87
N LYS A 250 -4.18 -7.74 4.61
CA LYS A 250 -3.22 -7.72 3.51
C LYS A 250 -2.15 -8.80 3.68
N ALA A 251 -1.54 -8.94 4.86
CA ALA A 251 -0.53 -9.97 5.10
C ALA A 251 -1.10 -11.39 4.94
N GLU A 252 -2.35 -11.61 5.35
CA GLU A 252 -3.03 -12.91 5.14
C GLU A 252 -3.31 -13.17 3.67
N ALA A 253 -3.81 -12.18 2.93
CA ALA A 253 -4.03 -12.27 1.49
C ALA A 253 -2.71 -12.49 0.73
N ASP A 254 -1.63 -11.81 1.12
CA ASP A 254 -0.29 -11.97 0.52
C ASP A 254 0.25 -13.39 0.66
N LYS A 255 -0.10 -14.13 1.73
CA LYS A 255 0.26 -15.56 1.85
C LYS A 255 -0.37 -16.39 0.74
N ALA A 256 -1.56 -16.00 0.28
CA ALA A 256 -2.37 -16.70 -0.69
C ALA A 256 -2.46 -18.20 -0.38
N ALA A 257 -2.88 -18.56 0.84
CA ALA A 257 -2.91 -19.96 1.30
C ALA A 257 -3.80 -20.89 0.44
N TRP A 258 -4.71 -20.30 -0.33
CA TRP A 258 -5.56 -20.97 -1.32
C TRP A 258 -4.83 -21.29 -2.65
N ARG A 259 -3.65 -20.71 -2.89
CA ARG A 259 -2.79 -21.00 -4.06
C ARG A 259 -2.39 -22.49 -4.03
N PRO A 260 -2.55 -23.24 -5.13
CA PRO A 260 -2.05 -24.61 -5.20
C PRO A 260 -0.55 -24.70 -4.93
N ALA A 261 -0.13 -25.76 -4.23
CA ALA A 261 1.26 -26.01 -3.86
C ALA A 261 2.10 -26.43 -5.09
N MET A 262 2.52 -25.44 -5.88
CA MET A 262 3.37 -25.59 -7.05
C MET A 262 4.66 -24.77 -6.90
N PRO A 263 5.75 -25.13 -7.60
CA PRO A 263 6.93 -24.27 -7.73
C PRO A 263 6.57 -22.85 -8.16
N VAL A 264 7.40 -21.88 -7.77
CA VAL A 264 7.23 -20.49 -8.22
C VAL A 264 7.58 -20.42 -9.70
N ALA A 265 6.70 -19.82 -10.49
CA ALA A 265 6.93 -19.66 -11.92
C ALA A 265 8.01 -18.59 -12.20
N GLU A 266 8.98 -18.91 -13.06
CA GLU A 266 9.91 -17.93 -13.60
C GLU A 266 9.26 -17.19 -14.77
N LEU A 267 8.83 -15.95 -14.53
CA LEU A 267 8.19 -15.10 -15.53
C LEU A 267 9.19 -14.09 -16.08
N SER A 268 9.38 -14.10 -17.40
CA SER A 268 10.37 -13.26 -18.07
C SER A 268 9.76 -12.46 -19.21
N ARG A 269 8.98 -13.10 -20.08
CA ARG A 269 8.41 -12.56 -21.30
C ARG A 269 6.90 -12.78 -21.38
N VAL A 270 6.19 -11.66 -21.50
CA VAL A 270 4.73 -11.62 -21.55
C VAL A 270 4.24 -10.89 -22.81
N ALA A 271 3.01 -11.16 -23.19
CA ALA A 271 2.32 -10.40 -24.23
C ALA A 271 0.98 -9.87 -23.69
N VAL A 272 0.53 -8.76 -24.25
CA VAL A 272 -0.80 -8.19 -23.97
C VAL A 272 -1.60 -8.19 -25.26
N LEU A 273 -2.83 -8.72 -25.22
CA LEU A 273 -3.76 -8.71 -26.34
C LEU A 273 -4.85 -7.68 -26.08
N GLY A 274 -5.05 -6.77 -27.02
CA GLY A 274 -6.01 -5.67 -26.92
C GLY A 274 -5.39 -4.31 -27.16
N ARG A 275 -6.25 -3.30 -27.30
CA ARG A 275 -5.86 -1.89 -27.47
C ARG A 275 -6.60 -1.00 -26.47
N GLY A 276 -5.98 0.12 -26.12
CA GLY A 276 -6.58 1.15 -25.29
C GLY A 276 -6.16 1.07 -23.82
N PRO A 277 -6.78 1.89 -22.94
CA PRO A 277 -6.27 2.16 -21.60
C PRO A 277 -6.06 0.92 -20.73
N ALA A 278 -6.92 -0.11 -20.85
CA ALA A 278 -6.79 -1.34 -20.09
C ALA A 278 -5.54 -2.15 -20.50
N ALA A 279 -5.33 -2.34 -21.81
CA ALA A 279 -4.16 -3.03 -22.34
C ALA A 279 -2.86 -2.26 -22.00
N ASP A 280 -2.89 -0.93 -22.14
CA ASP A 280 -1.77 -0.06 -21.80
C ASP A 280 -1.41 -0.11 -20.31
N ALA A 281 -2.41 -0.17 -19.43
CA ALA A 281 -2.21 -0.29 -17.99
C ALA A 281 -1.54 -1.63 -17.60
N VAL A 282 -1.98 -2.74 -18.20
CA VAL A 282 -1.37 -4.07 -17.98
C VAL A 282 0.07 -4.09 -18.50
N ALA A 283 0.30 -3.59 -19.72
CA ALA A 283 1.65 -3.50 -20.29
C ALA A 283 2.59 -2.63 -19.46
N LEU A 284 2.10 -1.49 -18.95
CA LEU A 284 2.87 -0.61 -18.07
C LEU A 284 3.21 -1.28 -16.74
N ALA A 285 2.25 -1.98 -16.13
CA ALA A 285 2.48 -2.72 -14.88
C ALA A 285 3.54 -3.82 -15.07
N ALA A 286 3.46 -4.58 -16.17
CA ALA A 286 4.44 -5.62 -16.50
C ALA A 286 5.84 -5.04 -16.73
N ARG A 287 5.98 -3.94 -17.47
CA ARG A 287 7.28 -3.26 -17.66
C ARG A 287 7.87 -2.74 -16.35
N ARG A 288 7.04 -2.16 -15.48
CA ARG A 288 7.48 -1.69 -14.15
C ARG A 288 7.94 -2.83 -13.24
N ALA A 289 7.38 -4.03 -13.43
CA ALA A 289 7.81 -5.25 -12.76
C ALA A 289 9.08 -5.88 -13.37
N GLY A 290 9.65 -5.26 -14.42
CA GLY A 290 10.84 -5.75 -15.12
C GLY A 290 10.57 -6.96 -16.02
N LEU A 291 9.31 -7.17 -16.44
CA LEU A 291 8.96 -8.17 -17.44
C LEU A 291 9.19 -7.63 -18.86
N ASP A 292 9.69 -8.48 -19.75
CA ASP A 292 9.80 -8.24 -21.18
C ASP A 292 8.40 -8.30 -21.81
N VAL A 293 7.76 -7.13 -21.95
CA VAL A 293 6.48 -7.02 -22.68
C VAL A 293 6.79 -7.03 -24.17
N HIS A 294 6.80 -8.24 -24.75
CA HIS A 294 7.19 -8.47 -26.12
C HIS A 294 6.31 -7.67 -27.10
N ALA A 295 4.99 -7.71 -26.90
CA ALA A 295 4.04 -6.99 -27.74
C ALA A 295 2.78 -6.59 -26.97
N VAL A 296 2.17 -5.49 -27.43
CA VAL A 296 0.75 -5.18 -27.23
C VAL A 296 0.09 -5.39 -28.59
N ALA A 297 -0.53 -6.55 -28.78
CA ALA A 297 -1.02 -7.04 -30.06
C ALA A 297 -2.54 -6.88 -30.17
N ASP A 298 -3.03 -6.88 -31.40
CA ASP A 298 -4.42 -7.16 -31.75
C ASP A 298 -4.48 -8.44 -32.62
N ALA A 299 -5.62 -8.69 -33.26
CA ALA A 299 -5.79 -9.85 -34.13
C ALA A 299 -4.73 -9.96 -35.23
N GLU A 300 -4.29 -8.84 -35.80
CA GLU A 300 -3.30 -8.81 -36.88
C GLU A 300 -1.88 -9.12 -36.36
N GLY A 301 -1.59 -8.73 -35.11
CA GLY A 301 -0.30 -8.94 -34.46
C GLY A 301 -0.07 -10.35 -33.88
N LEU A 302 -1.09 -11.21 -33.81
CA LEU A 302 -0.99 -12.52 -33.16
C LEU A 302 0.07 -13.43 -33.79
N ALA A 303 0.25 -13.40 -35.11
CA ALA A 303 1.26 -14.21 -35.80
C ALA A 303 2.68 -13.92 -35.30
N GLY A 304 2.96 -12.69 -34.86
CA GLY A 304 4.26 -12.31 -34.30
C GLY A 304 4.58 -12.94 -32.95
N LEU A 305 3.58 -13.52 -32.25
CA LEU A 305 3.76 -14.18 -30.96
C LEU A 305 4.22 -15.63 -31.07
N ALA A 306 4.30 -16.17 -32.29
CA ALA A 306 4.70 -17.56 -32.51
C ALA A 306 6.20 -17.76 -32.18
N PRO A 307 6.61 -18.89 -31.54
CA PRO A 307 7.99 -19.12 -31.12
C PRO A 307 9.04 -18.94 -32.22
N GLU A 308 8.70 -19.28 -33.47
CA GLU A 308 9.52 -19.07 -34.66
C GLU A 308 9.86 -17.60 -34.93
N ASN A 309 8.95 -16.68 -34.60
CA ASN A 309 9.11 -15.23 -34.74
C ASN A 309 9.78 -14.59 -33.51
N LEU A 310 9.93 -15.36 -32.43
CA LEU A 310 10.54 -14.93 -31.17
C LEU A 310 12.00 -15.41 -31.02
N GLY A 311 12.59 -15.97 -32.07
CA GLY A 311 13.96 -16.52 -32.02
C GLY A 311 14.08 -17.77 -31.15
N GLY A 312 13.01 -18.58 -31.05
CA GLY A 312 12.96 -19.81 -30.25
C GLY A 312 12.55 -19.63 -28.80
N HIS A 313 12.36 -18.39 -28.35
CA HIS A 313 11.80 -18.06 -27.04
C HIS A 313 10.27 -18.16 -27.04
N LYS A 314 9.63 -18.32 -25.87
CA LYS A 314 8.18 -18.45 -25.72
C LYS A 314 7.59 -17.25 -24.97
N ILE A 315 6.30 -17.00 -25.18
CA ILE A 315 5.50 -16.15 -24.30
C ILE A 315 5.00 -17.03 -23.16
N GLU A 316 5.28 -16.67 -21.90
CA GLU A 316 4.81 -17.49 -20.77
C GLU A 316 3.36 -17.14 -20.39
N ILE A 317 2.99 -15.86 -20.49
CA ILE A 317 1.62 -15.38 -20.20
C ILE A 317 1.17 -14.41 -21.29
N LEU A 318 -0.01 -14.66 -21.86
CA LEU A 318 -0.79 -13.71 -22.62
C LEU A 318 -1.87 -13.08 -21.73
N PHE A 319 -1.78 -11.78 -21.49
CA PHE A 319 -2.84 -11.02 -20.84
C PHE A 319 -3.88 -10.57 -21.85
N ASP A 320 -5.11 -11.07 -21.73
CA ASP A 320 -6.23 -10.67 -22.57
C ASP A 320 -6.97 -9.47 -21.97
N ALA A 321 -6.75 -8.30 -22.57
CA ALA A 321 -7.39 -7.03 -22.27
C ALA A 321 -8.32 -6.57 -23.41
N THR A 322 -8.88 -7.53 -24.16
CA THR A 322 -9.81 -7.25 -25.27
C THR A 322 -11.23 -7.00 -24.77
N ARG A 323 -12.09 -6.49 -25.66
CA ARG A 323 -13.50 -6.17 -25.41
C ARG A 323 -14.27 -7.34 -24.78
N GLU A 324 -15.22 -7.01 -23.92
CA GLU A 324 -16.08 -7.98 -23.23
C GLU A 324 -17.26 -8.46 -24.10
N ASP A 325 -16.95 -8.88 -25.33
CA ASP A 325 -17.85 -9.59 -26.25
C ASP A 325 -17.46 -11.08 -26.28
N LEU A 326 -18.37 -11.95 -25.84
CA LEU A 326 -18.06 -13.38 -25.66
C LEU A 326 -17.67 -14.07 -26.98
N MET A 327 -18.35 -13.76 -28.08
CA MET A 327 -18.13 -14.46 -29.35
C MET A 327 -16.84 -13.98 -30.01
N ALA A 328 -16.61 -12.67 -30.05
CA ALA A 328 -15.37 -12.09 -30.56
C ALA A 328 -14.17 -12.52 -29.72
N LYS A 329 -14.29 -12.52 -28.38
CA LYS A 329 -13.21 -12.94 -27.47
C LYS A 329 -12.86 -14.41 -27.66
N ARG A 330 -13.85 -15.32 -27.73
CA ARG A 330 -13.61 -16.74 -28.04
C ARG A 330 -12.89 -16.92 -29.37
N ALA A 331 -13.38 -16.26 -30.43
CA ALA A 331 -12.78 -16.37 -31.75
C ALA A 331 -11.32 -15.88 -31.78
N LEU A 332 -11.03 -14.78 -31.07
CA LEU A 332 -9.70 -14.20 -31.02
C LEU A 332 -8.74 -15.02 -30.15
N LEU A 333 -9.17 -15.50 -28.99
CA LEU A 333 -8.32 -16.33 -28.13
C LEU A 333 -8.04 -17.72 -28.74
N ALA A 334 -8.99 -18.29 -29.49
CA ALA A 334 -8.74 -19.50 -30.27
C ALA A 334 -7.70 -19.29 -31.39
N GLN A 335 -7.57 -18.07 -31.93
CA GLN A 335 -6.47 -17.72 -32.84
C GLN A 335 -5.16 -17.56 -32.08
N ALA A 336 -5.20 -16.93 -30.90
CA ALA A 336 -4.02 -16.76 -30.05
C ALA A 336 -3.42 -18.12 -29.60
N GLU A 337 -4.26 -19.10 -29.24
CA GLU A 337 -3.83 -20.47 -28.91
C GLU A 337 -3.01 -21.10 -30.04
N LYS A 338 -3.45 -20.92 -31.30
CA LYS A 338 -2.73 -21.46 -32.46
C LYS A 338 -1.37 -20.81 -32.65
N ALA A 339 -1.23 -19.53 -32.32
CA ALA A 339 0.04 -18.81 -32.44
C ALA A 339 0.98 -19.13 -31.28
N LEU A 340 0.48 -19.18 -30.05
CA LEU A 340 1.28 -19.36 -28.84
C LEU A 340 1.73 -20.81 -28.60
N GLY A 341 0.99 -21.78 -29.12
CA GLY A 341 1.23 -23.21 -28.89
C GLY A 341 0.63 -23.71 -27.57
N ASP A 342 1.18 -24.80 -27.04
CA ASP A 342 0.59 -25.59 -25.96
C ASP A 342 1.11 -25.27 -24.54
N ASP A 343 1.94 -24.23 -24.38
CA ASP A 343 2.57 -23.92 -23.08
C ASP A 343 2.12 -22.60 -22.46
N ALA A 344 1.65 -21.64 -23.26
CA ALA A 344 1.35 -20.29 -22.76
C ALA A 344 0.07 -20.26 -21.92
N LEU A 345 0.12 -19.57 -20.78
CA LEU A 345 -1.06 -19.24 -19.98
C LEU A 345 -1.84 -18.10 -20.65
N ILE A 346 -3.17 -18.19 -20.67
CA ILE A 346 -4.04 -17.08 -21.07
C ILE A 346 -4.75 -16.53 -19.84
N ALA A 347 -4.49 -15.26 -19.54
CA ALA A 347 -5.00 -14.56 -18.37
C ALA A 347 -6.04 -13.51 -18.79
N LEU A 348 -7.31 -13.75 -18.48
CA LEU A 348 -8.40 -12.80 -18.75
C LEU A 348 -8.34 -11.63 -17.77
N THR A 349 -8.03 -10.44 -18.27
CA THR A 349 -8.01 -9.21 -17.46
C THR A 349 -9.31 -8.41 -17.58
N GLY A 350 -10.30 -8.97 -18.27
CA GLY A 350 -11.62 -8.37 -18.48
C GLY A 350 -12.51 -8.36 -17.21
N PRO A 351 -13.40 -7.36 -17.06
CA PRO A 351 -14.18 -7.14 -15.85
C PRO A 351 -15.47 -7.97 -15.73
N ARG A 352 -15.98 -8.64 -16.78
CA ARG A 352 -17.31 -9.28 -16.75
C ARG A 352 -17.31 -10.76 -17.05
N LEU A 353 -16.78 -11.16 -18.20
CA LEU A 353 -17.01 -12.49 -18.75
C LEU A 353 -16.45 -13.58 -17.84
N SER A 354 -17.28 -14.59 -17.56
CA SER A 354 -16.84 -15.73 -16.76
C SER A 354 -15.79 -16.56 -17.50
N VAL A 355 -14.81 -17.07 -16.75
CA VAL A 355 -13.73 -17.91 -17.27
C VAL A 355 -14.33 -19.15 -17.93
N ALA A 356 -15.34 -19.76 -17.31
CA ALA A 356 -16.07 -20.90 -17.83
C ALA A 356 -16.71 -20.63 -19.21
N SER A 357 -17.26 -19.42 -19.40
CA SER A 357 -17.89 -19.07 -20.67
C SER A 357 -16.82 -18.93 -21.75
N VAL A 358 -15.73 -18.23 -21.49
CA VAL A 358 -14.66 -18.04 -22.50
C VAL A 358 -13.99 -19.39 -22.83
N ALA A 359 -13.71 -20.22 -21.82
CA ALA A 359 -13.06 -21.52 -21.95
C ALA A 359 -13.73 -22.46 -22.98
N ARG A 360 -15.06 -22.41 -23.14
CA ARG A 360 -15.79 -23.27 -24.10
C ARG A 360 -15.39 -23.03 -25.57
N GLY A 361 -14.73 -21.92 -25.88
CA GLY A 361 -14.24 -21.62 -27.23
C GLY A 361 -12.81 -22.04 -27.48
N LEU A 362 -12.13 -22.63 -26.50
CA LEU A 362 -10.68 -22.89 -26.53
C LEU A 362 -10.38 -24.38 -26.67
N ALA A 363 -9.24 -24.68 -27.30
CA ALA A 363 -8.71 -26.03 -27.43
C ALA A 363 -8.08 -26.52 -26.12
N TRP A 364 -7.47 -25.62 -25.34
CA TRP A 364 -6.79 -25.92 -24.09
C TRP A 364 -7.32 -25.06 -22.94
N PRO A 365 -8.58 -25.29 -22.54
CA PRO A 365 -9.26 -24.48 -21.53
C PRO A 365 -8.62 -24.57 -20.14
N ASP A 366 -7.75 -25.55 -19.89
CA ASP A 366 -7.04 -25.75 -18.64
C ASP A 366 -5.94 -24.71 -18.37
N ARG A 367 -5.53 -23.98 -19.41
CA ARG A 367 -4.56 -22.88 -19.36
C ARG A 367 -5.22 -21.49 -19.37
N LEU A 368 -6.55 -21.43 -19.26
CA LEU A 368 -7.28 -20.17 -19.12
C LEU A 368 -7.54 -19.88 -17.64
N VAL A 369 -7.25 -18.64 -17.23
CA VAL A 369 -7.49 -18.15 -15.86
C VAL A 369 -8.01 -16.72 -15.89
N GLY A 370 -8.82 -16.33 -14.91
CA GLY A 370 -9.13 -14.92 -14.69
C GLY A 370 -8.06 -14.26 -13.84
N LEU A 371 -7.54 -13.12 -14.30
CA LEU A 371 -6.58 -12.30 -13.58
C LEU A 371 -6.92 -10.83 -13.82
N TYR A 372 -7.91 -10.33 -13.09
CA TYR A 372 -8.34 -8.94 -13.23
C TYR A 372 -7.41 -8.02 -12.41
N LEU A 373 -6.90 -6.99 -13.07
CA LEU A 373 -5.88 -6.07 -12.56
C LEU A 373 -6.45 -4.63 -12.57
N PRO A 374 -7.06 -4.15 -11.47
CA PRO A 374 -7.45 -2.75 -11.37
C PRO A 374 -6.23 -1.83 -11.62
N ALA A 375 -6.37 -0.85 -12.51
CA ALA A 375 -5.24 -0.06 -13.03
C ALA A 375 -4.37 0.56 -11.92
N ASP A 376 -5.00 1.12 -10.89
CA ASP A 376 -4.33 1.81 -9.77
C ASP A 376 -4.29 0.96 -8.49
N GLY A 377 -4.76 -0.28 -8.54
CA GLY A 377 -5.11 -1.01 -7.32
C GLY A 377 -4.02 -1.91 -6.73
N GLY A 378 -3.88 -1.97 -5.41
CA GLY A 378 -2.88 -2.82 -4.73
C GLY A 378 -3.17 -4.33 -4.74
N VAL A 379 -4.17 -4.77 -5.51
CA VAL A 379 -4.74 -6.13 -5.48
C VAL A 379 -4.93 -6.71 -6.89
N ALA A 380 -5.08 -8.04 -6.97
CA ALA A 380 -5.43 -8.75 -8.19
C ALA A 380 -6.51 -9.79 -7.89
N GLU A 381 -7.58 -9.76 -8.68
CA GLU A 381 -8.68 -10.72 -8.61
C GLU A 381 -8.34 -11.95 -9.44
N VAL A 382 -8.20 -13.10 -8.78
CA VAL A 382 -7.83 -14.36 -9.41
C VAL A 382 -9.05 -15.28 -9.46
N VAL A 383 -9.36 -15.77 -10.64
CA VAL A 383 -10.57 -16.58 -10.90
C VAL A 383 -10.17 -17.90 -11.53
N ALA A 384 -10.53 -19.01 -10.89
CA ALA A 384 -10.42 -20.33 -11.48
C ALA A 384 -11.78 -20.72 -12.09
N GLY A 385 -11.79 -21.00 -13.39
CA GLY A 385 -12.93 -21.64 -14.03
C GLY A 385 -12.92 -23.15 -13.78
N PRO A 386 -14.00 -23.88 -14.14
CA PRO A 386 -14.09 -25.33 -13.92
C PRO A 386 -13.01 -26.16 -14.60
N ALA A 387 -12.44 -25.64 -15.71
CA ALA A 387 -11.37 -26.30 -16.45
C ALA A 387 -9.97 -25.85 -15.99
N THR A 388 -9.85 -24.70 -15.32
CA THR A 388 -8.55 -24.09 -14.98
C THR A 388 -7.71 -25.04 -14.14
N SER A 389 -6.50 -25.33 -14.61
CA SER A 389 -5.59 -26.25 -13.95
C SER A 389 -4.91 -25.63 -12.71
N ALA A 390 -4.47 -26.49 -11.79
CA ALA A 390 -3.71 -26.05 -10.62
C ALA A 390 -2.39 -25.31 -10.99
N PRO A 391 -1.59 -25.75 -11.99
CA PRO A 391 -0.46 -24.97 -12.48
C PRO A 391 -0.86 -23.58 -12.99
N ALA A 392 -1.92 -23.49 -13.81
CA ALA A 392 -2.37 -22.22 -14.38
C ALA A 392 -2.77 -21.22 -13.29
N LEU A 393 -3.54 -21.68 -12.29
CA LEU A 393 -3.92 -20.87 -11.13
C LEU A 393 -2.70 -20.41 -10.34
N SER A 394 -1.72 -21.29 -10.15
CA SER A 394 -0.50 -20.99 -9.41
C SER A 394 0.36 -19.93 -10.11
N ILE A 395 0.53 -20.04 -11.43
CA ILE A 395 1.24 -19.06 -12.27
C ILE A 395 0.55 -17.70 -12.23
N ALA A 396 -0.79 -17.66 -12.25
CA ALA A 396 -1.54 -16.40 -12.16
C ALA A 396 -1.29 -15.65 -10.84
N VAL A 397 -1.20 -16.40 -9.72
CA VAL A 397 -0.85 -15.84 -8.40
C VAL A 397 0.57 -15.29 -8.39
N ASP A 398 1.52 -16.00 -8.99
CA ASP A 398 2.90 -15.54 -9.09
C ASP A 398 3.03 -14.31 -10.00
N ALA A 399 2.26 -14.27 -11.10
CA ALA A 399 2.17 -13.11 -11.97
C ALA A 399 1.61 -11.89 -11.23
N ALA A 400 0.53 -12.04 -10.47
CA ALA A 400 -0.03 -10.97 -9.63
C ALA A 400 1.02 -10.40 -8.66
N ARG A 401 1.73 -11.28 -7.93
CA ARG A 401 2.79 -10.89 -7.00
C ARG A 401 3.94 -10.18 -7.71
N ARG A 402 4.36 -10.68 -8.88
CA ARG A 402 5.43 -10.08 -9.69
C ARG A 402 5.05 -8.67 -10.16
N LEU A 403 3.78 -8.47 -10.49
CA LEU A 403 3.19 -7.17 -10.84
C LEU A 403 2.98 -6.24 -9.62
N GLY A 404 3.39 -6.65 -8.41
CA GLY A 404 3.25 -5.88 -7.18
C GLY A 404 1.82 -5.83 -6.65
N ARG A 405 0.98 -6.80 -7.01
CA ARG A 405 -0.43 -6.88 -6.61
C ARG A 405 -0.62 -7.97 -5.56
N THR A 406 -1.52 -7.72 -4.62
CA THR A 406 -1.96 -8.70 -3.61
C THR A 406 -3.04 -9.60 -4.22
N PRO A 407 -2.77 -10.89 -4.48
CA PRO A 407 -3.75 -11.77 -5.11
C PRO A 407 -4.82 -12.21 -4.12
N PHE A 408 -6.08 -12.23 -4.55
CA PHE A 408 -7.18 -12.83 -3.78
C PHE A 408 -8.12 -13.61 -4.71
N PRO A 409 -8.75 -14.69 -4.21
CA PRO A 409 -9.61 -15.53 -5.03
C PRO A 409 -11.02 -14.97 -5.04
N ILE A 410 -11.67 -15.04 -6.20
CA ILE A 410 -13.12 -14.85 -6.33
C ILE A 410 -13.71 -16.03 -7.10
N GLU A 411 -14.98 -16.32 -6.83
CA GLU A 411 -15.70 -17.36 -7.58
C GLU A 411 -15.94 -16.91 -9.03
N ASP A 412 -15.98 -17.87 -9.95
CA ASP A 412 -16.28 -17.57 -11.35
C ASP A 412 -17.76 -17.27 -11.53
N GLY A 413 -18.05 -16.18 -12.25
CA GLY A 413 -19.41 -15.66 -12.38
C GLY A 413 -19.46 -14.46 -13.31
N ASP A 414 -20.64 -13.87 -13.43
CA ASP A 414 -20.85 -12.65 -14.21
C ASP A 414 -20.41 -11.43 -13.38
N GLY A 415 -19.36 -10.75 -13.85
CA GLY A 415 -18.80 -9.59 -13.16
C GLY A 415 -17.77 -9.96 -12.09
N ARG A 416 -16.60 -9.33 -12.20
CA ARG A 416 -15.56 -9.28 -11.17
C ARG A 416 -16.00 -8.41 -10.00
N TYR A 417 -15.41 -8.60 -8.82
CA TYR A 417 -15.77 -7.88 -7.60
C TYR A 417 -15.61 -6.36 -7.77
N THR A 418 -14.43 -5.88 -8.17
CA THR A 418 -14.17 -4.45 -8.35
C THR A 418 -15.03 -3.86 -9.47
N ALA A 419 -15.29 -4.65 -10.51
CA ALA A 419 -16.17 -4.26 -11.61
C ALA A 419 -17.61 -3.98 -11.14
N ARG A 420 -18.15 -4.82 -10.25
CA ARG A 420 -19.46 -4.63 -9.63
C ARG A 420 -19.51 -3.36 -8.77
N LEU A 421 -18.43 -3.06 -8.03
CA LEU A 421 -18.34 -1.82 -7.25
C LEU A 421 -18.32 -0.58 -8.15
N ASN A 422 -17.51 -0.59 -9.21
CA ASN A 422 -17.45 0.49 -10.20
C ASN A 422 -18.82 0.70 -10.86
N ALA A 423 -19.50 -0.37 -11.25
CA ALA A 423 -20.83 -0.28 -11.87
C ALA A 423 -21.86 0.30 -10.90
N ALA A 424 -21.88 -0.15 -9.64
CA ALA A 424 -22.80 0.38 -8.62
C ALA A 424 -22.53 1.87 -8.33
N TYR A 425 -21.26 2.26 -8.26
CA TYR A 425 -20.84 3.63 -8.05
C TYR A 425 -21.25 4.57 -9.19
N LEU A 426 -21.01 4.16 -10.44
CA LEU A 426 -21.42 4.93 -11.62
C LEU A 426 -22.95 5.01 -11.77
N ARG A 427 -23.70 3.95 -11.41
CA ARG A 427 -25.17 4.00 -11.41
C ARG A 427 -25.69 4.98 -10.35
N ALA A 428 -25.16 4.92 -9.12
CA ALA A 428 -25.53 5.84 -8.06
C ALA A 428 -25.21 7.30 -8.42
N ALA A 429 -24.12 7.54 -9.15
CA ALA A 429 -23.78 8.86 -9.68
C ALA A 429 -24.85 9.40 -10.66
N LEU A 430 -25.40 8.54 -11.53
CA LEU A 430 -26.49 8.92 -12.44
C LEU A 430 -27.80 9.19 -11.68
N GLU A 431 -28.07 8.45 -10.61
CA GLU A 431 -29.26 8.60 -9.77
C GLU A 431 -29.25 9.86 -8.88
N LEU A 432 -28.11 10.58 -8.78
CA LEU A 432 -28.02 11.81 -8.00
C LEU A 432 -28.73 12.99 -8.69
N GLY A 433 -28.89 12.95 -10.01
CA GLY A 433 -29.64 13.95 -10.77
C GLY A 433 -28.89 14.44 -12.00
N ASP A 434 -29.64 14.84 -13.02
CA ASP A 434 -29.07 15.17 -14.32
C ASP A 434 -28.45 16.58 -14.41
N ASP A 435 -28.80 17.48 -13.49
CA ASP A 435 -28.41 18.90 -13.48
C ASP A 435 -27.13 19.20 -12.69
N ILE A 436 -26.57 18.20 -12.00
CA ILE A 436 -25.36 18.35 -11.19
C ILE A 436 -24.13 18.47 -12.09
N ALA A 437 -23.27 19.46 -11.82
CA ALA A 437 -22.02 19.59 -12.55
C ALA A 437 -21.08 18.41 -12.27
N PRO A 438 -20.42 17.82 -13.30
CA PRO A 438 -19.49 16.70 -13.11
C PRO A 438 -18.38 16.97 -12.08
N ALA A 439 -17.89 18.21 -12.01
CA ALA A 439 -16.86 18.61 -11.07
C ALA A 439 -17.36 18.62 -9.61
N ASP A 440 -18.61 19.03 -9.38
CA ASP A 440 -19.21 19.04 -8.04
C ASP A 440 -19.52 17.63 -7.56
N LEU A 441 -19.89 16.74 -8.48
CA LEU A 441 -20.08 15.31 -8.19
C LEU A 441 -18.76 14.64 -7.79
N ASP A 442 -17.68 14.92 -8.54
CA ASP A 442 -16.34 14.44 -8.20
C ASP A 442 -15.88 15.02 -6.85
N ALA A 443 -16.11 16.32 -6.61
CA ALA A 443 -15.76 16.98 -5.34
C ALA A 443 -16.51 16.39 -4.14
N ALA A 444 -17.81 16.08 -4.28
CA ALA A 444 -18.60 15.45 -3.23
C ALA A 444 -18.08 14.05 -2.87
N ALA A 445 -17.64 13.27 -3.85
CA ALA A 445 -17.02 11.97 -3.62
C ALA A 445 -15.68 12.09 -2.87
N LEU A 446 -14.82 13.02 -3.29
CA LEU A 446 -13.53 13.29 -2.63
C LEU A 446 -13.73 13.78 -1.19
N ALA A 447 -14.71 14.66 -0.96
CA ALA A 447 -15.07 15.13 0.38
C ALA A 447 -15.56 14.01 1.30
N ALA A 448 -16.17 12.95 0.74
CA ALA A 448 -16.54 11.74 1.46
C ALA A 448 -15.37 10.75 1.65
N GLY A 449 -14.17 11.08 1.17
CA GLY A 449 -12.94 10.30 1.33
C GLY A 449 -12.70 9.22 0.28
N LEU A 450 -13.51 9.17 -0.80
CA LEU A 450 -13.24 8.28 -1.94
C LEU A 450 -11.96 8.73 -2.65
N ALA A 451 -11.20 7.77 -3.19
CA ALA A 451 -9.94 8.08 -3.87
C ALA A 451 -10.12 8.85 -5.18
N GLU A 452 -11.27 8.68 -5.84
CA GLU A 452 -11.59 9.27 -7.13
C GLU A 452 -13.10 9.56 -7.20
N GLY A 453 -13.49 10.60 -7.93
CA GLY A 453 -14.89 10.90 -8.23
C GLY A 453 -15.47 10.04 -9.37
N PRO A 454 -16.80 9.92 -9.49
CA PRO A 454 -17.40 9.00 -10.46
C PRO A 454 -17.21 9.47 -11.91
N CYS A 455 -17.15 10.77 -12.17
CA CYS A 455 -16.89 11.31 -13.50
C CYS A 455 -15.41 11.16 -13.86
N ALA A 456 -14.49 11.37 -12.91
CA ALA A 456 -13.07 11.08 -13.10
C ALA A 456 -12.83 9.59 -13.40
N LEU A 457 -13.45 8.69 -12.63
CA LEU A 457 -13.43 7.24 -12.87
C LEU A 457 -13.89 6.89 -14.28
N ALA A 458 -15.05 7.40 -14.71
CA ALA A 458 -15.59 7.12 -16.04
C ALA A 458 -14.65 7.58 -17.17
N ARG A 459 -13.99 8.74 -17.02
CA ARG A 459 -12.99 9.23 -17.98
C ARG A 459 -11.75 8.33 -18.03
N ARG A 460 -11.26 7.89 -16.86
CA ARG A 460 -10.08 7.02 -16.74
C ARG A 460 -10.31 5.64 -17.36
N LEU A 461 -11.48 5.05 -17.09
CA LEU A 461 -11.89 3.78 -17.69
C LEU A 461 -12.07 3.90 -19.21
N GLY A 462 -12.61 5.04 -19.66
CA GLY A 462 -12.96 5.27 -21.05
C GLY A 462 -14.25 4.57 -21.46
N TYR A 463 -14.84 5.03 -22.57
CA TYR A 463 -16.18 4.60 -22.99
C TYR A 463 -16.30 3.09 -23.19
N ALA A 464 -15.29 2.44 -23.80
CA ALA A 464 -15.32 1.01 -24.06
C ALA A 464 -15.41 0.19 -22.76
N ALA A 465 -14.65 0.55 -21.72
CA ALA A 465 -14.69 -0.14 -20.44
C ALA A 465 -15.99 0.17 -19.67
N VAL A 466 -16.50 1.40 -19.73
CA VAL A 466 -17.80 1.75 -19.13
C VAL A 466 -18.93 0.96 -19.78
N LEU A 467 -18.90 0.82 -21.11
CA LEU A 467 -19.81 -0.04 -21.86
C LEU A 467 -19.68 -1.51 -21.44
N ASP A 468 -18.44 -1.97 -21.29
CA ASP A 468 -18.13 -3.31 -20.78
C ASP A 468 -18.46 -3.47 -19.29
N LEU A 469 -18.85 -2.43 -18.56
CA LEU A 469 -19.28 -2.54 -17.15
C LEU A 469 -20.80 -2.45 -17.02
N MET A 470 -21.43 -1.55 -17.78
CA MET A 470 -22.80 -1.10 -17.50
C MET A 470 -23.80 -1.42 -18.61
N GLY A 471 -23.33 -1.79 -19.81
CA GLY A 471 -24.18 -1.96 -21.00
C GLY A 471 -24.44 -0.65 -21.76
N ASP A 472 -25.05 -0.75 -22.94
CA ASP A 472 -25.16 0.35 -23.91
C ASP A 472 -25.86 1.59 -23.35
N GLU A 473 -27.06 1.42 -22.80
CA GLU A 473 -27.91 2.51 -22.34
C GLU A 473 -27.26 3.29 -21.19
N ALA A 474 -26.77 2.58 -20.18
CA ALA A 474 -26.12 3.18 -19.02
C ALA A 474 -24.78 3.84 -19.39
N ALA A 475 -24.00 3.24 -20.30
CA ALA A 475 -22.76 3.85 -20.76
C ALA A 475 -23.00 5.13 -21.57
N ALA A 476 -24.07 5.17 -22.37
CA ALA A 476 -24.49 6.39 -23.06
C ALA A 476 -24.91 7.47 -22.05
N ALA A 477 -25.64 7.10 -20.98
CA ALA A 477 -26.00 8.02 -19.90
C ALA A 477 -24.77 8.59 -19.16
N VAL A 478 -23.77 7.74 -18.83
CA VAL A 478 -22.50 8.21 -18.24
C VAL A 478 -21.78 9.18 -19.18
N LEU A 479 -21.68 8.84 -20.47
CA LEU A 479 -21.03 9.72 -21.45
C LEU A 479 -21.78 11.05 -21.61
N ALA A 480 -23.11 11.03 -21.58
CA ALA A 480 -23.93 12.22 -21.60
C ALA A 480 -23.66 13.08 -20.36
N ALA A 481 -23.68 12.49 -19.17
CA ALA A 481 -23.39 13.15 -17.90
C ALA A 481 -22.01 13.84 -17.91
N LEU A 482 -20.98 13.20 -18.45
CA LEU A 482 -19.63 13.76 -18.56
C LEU A 482 -19.54 15.04 -19.42
N LYS A 483 -20.49 15.24 -20.34
CA LYS A 483 -20.50 16.36 -21.29
C LYS A 483 -21.44 17.51 -20.87
N ARG A 484 -22.18 17.35 -19.77
CA ARG A 484 -23.15 18.38 -19.34
C ARG A 484 -22.41 19.62 -18.84
N PRO A 485 -22.86 20.83 -19.19
CA PRO A 485 -22.26 22.07 -18.69
C PRO A 485 -22.45 22.26 -17.17
N GLY A 486 -23.36 21.49 -16.56
CA GLY A 486 -23.72 21.61 -15.14
C GLY A 486 -24.57 22.85 -14.87
N GLY A 487 -25.46 22.77 -13.88
CA GLY A 487 -26.29 23.90 -13.45
C GLY A 487 -26.42 24.03 -11.94
N GLU A 488 -26.30 22.92 -11.21
CA GLU A 488 -26.51 22.87 -9.76
C GLU A 488 -25.34 22.18 -9.02
N ALA A 489 -25.17 22.57 -7.76
CA ALA A 489 -24.23 21.92 -6.85
C ALA A 489 -24.75 20.53 -6.44
N ALA A 490 -23.83 19.61 -6.12
CA ALA A 490 -24.21 18.30 -5.61
C ALA A 490 -24.97 18.41 -4.27
N PRO A 491 -26.00 17.57 -4.02
CA PRO A 491 -26.65 17.47 -2.72
C PRO A 491 -25.64 17.22 -1.59
N ALA A 492 -25.89 17.77 -0.40
CA ALA A 492 -24.98 17.63 0.75
C ALA A 492 -24.74 16.17 1.16
N ASP A 493 -25.69 15.28 0.87
CA ASP A 493 -25.62 13.84 1.16
C ASP A 493 -25.12 13.00 -0.03
N ALA A 494 -24.72 13.61 -1.15
CA ALA A 494 -24.30 12.91 -2.36
C ALA A 494 -23.17 11.89 -2.09
N GLY A 495 -22.14 12.32 -1.34
CA GLY A 495 -21.04 11.43 -0.93
C GLY A 495 -21.50 10.23 -0.11
N ALA A 496 -22.47 10.42 0.80
CA ALA A 496 -23.01 9.34 1.62
C ALA A 496 -23.83 8.34 0.78
N ARG A 497 -24.62 8.82 -0.18
CA ARG A 497 -25.38 7.98 -1.12
C ARG A 497 -24.46 7.14 -2.00
N LEU A 498 -23.36 7.73 -2.49
CA LEU A 498 -22.34 7.01 -3.26
C LEU A 498 -21.66 5.90 -2.45
N LEU A 499 -21.25 6.19 -1.21
CA LEU A 499 -20.69 5.18 -0.30
C LEU A 499 -21.69 4.06 0.01
N ALA A 500 -22.97 4.40 0.20
CA ALA A 500 -24.03 3.43 0.49
C ALA A 500 -24.27 2.46 -0.69
N ALA A 501 -24.23 2.96 -1.93
CA ALA A 501 -24.38 2.13 -3.12
C ALA A 501 -23.25 1.10 -3.24
N VAL A 502 -22.00 1.54 -3.06
CA VAL A 502 -20.84 0.64 -3.10
C VAL A 502 -20.87 -0.36 -1.94
N ARG A 503 -21.25 0.06 -0.73
CA ARG A 503 -21.42 -0.86 0.40
C ARG A 503 -22.49 -1.92 0.14
N THR A 504 -23.61 -1.54 -0.45
CA THR A 504 -24.67 -2.47 -0.86
C THR A 504 -24.12 -3.51 -1.84
N ALA A 505 -23.33 -3.09 -2.83
CA ALA A 505 -22.69 -4.00 -3.79
C ALA A 505 -21.70 -4.97 -3.12
N VAL A 506 -20.97 -4.54 -2.07
CA VAL A 506 -20.11 -5.44 -1.27
C VAL A 506 -20.93 -6.50 -0.55
N VAL A 507 -22.02 -6.10 0.10
CA VAL A 507 -22.90 -7.03 0.83
C VAL A 507 -23.53 -8.05 -0.13
N GLN A 508 -23.97 -7.60 -1.31
CA GLN A 508 -24.50 -8.48 -2.35
C GLN A 508 -23.44 -9.47 -2.86
N ALA A 509 -22.23 -9.01 -3.16
CA ALA A 509 -21.14 -9.89 -3.58
C ALA A 509 -20.83 -11.00 -2.56
N LEU A 510 -20.86 -10.68 -1.27
CA LEU A 510 -20.69 -11.68 -0.20
C LEU A 510 -21.90 -12.62 -0.09
N ALA A 511 -23.12 -12.10 -0.18
CA ALA A 511 -24.34 -12.90 -0.12
C ALA A 511 -24.44 -13.92 -1.28
N GLU A 512 -23.93 -13.54 -2.46
CA GLU A 512 -23.85 -14.40 -3.64
C GLU A 512 -22.67 -15.38 -3.60
N GLY A 513 -21.79 -15.28 -2.59
CA GLY A 513 -20.62 -16.13 -2.44
C GLY A 513 -19.47 -15.79 -3.39
N LEU A 514 -19.49 -14.63 -4.05
CA LEU A 514 -18.40 -14.19 -4.94
C LEU A 514 -17.06 -14.10 -4.21
N LEU A 515 -17.11 -13.69 -2.94
CA LEU A 515 -16.00 -13.62 -2.00
C LEU A 515 -16.32 -14.49 -0.78
N LYS A 516 -15.30 -15.11 -0.19
CA LYS A 516 -15.46 -16.05 0.93
C LYS A 516 -15.58 -15.36 2.28
N ASP A 517 -15.01 -14.17 2.43
CA ASP A 517 -14.92 -13.48 3.71
C ASP A 517 -14.93 -11.94 3.56
N GLY A 518 -15.34 -11.27 4.63
CA GLY A 518 -15.47 -9.81 4.65
C GLY A 518 -14.13 -9.07 4.71
N ALA A 519 -13.07 -9.68 5.23
CA ALA A 519 -11.76 -9.03 5.35
C ALA A 519 -11.10 -8.88 3.97
N THR A 520 -11.20 -9.90 3.12
CA THR A 520 -10.81 -9.85 1.71
C THR A 520 -11.65 -8.83 0.95
N ALA A 521 -12.97 -8.78 1.19
CA ALA A 521 -13.85 -7.79 0.57
C ALA A 521 -13.44 -6.35 0.91
N ASP A 522 -13.23 -6.06 2.19
CA ASP A 522 -12.79 -4.74 2.66
C ASP A 522 -11.41 -4.36 2.08
N LEU A 523 -10.45 -5.29 2.10
CA LEU A 523 -9.13 -5.08 1.51
C LEU A 523 -9.22 -4.76 0.01
N ALA A 524 -10.01 -5.54 -0.73
CA ALA A 524 -10.20 -5.36 -2.16
C ALA A 524 -10.95 -4.06 -2.49
N ALA A 525 -11.91 -3.65 -1.67
CA ALA A 525 -12.58 -2.36 -1.84
C ALA A 525 -11.63 -1.18 -1.58
N VAL A 526 -10.79 -1.26 -0.54
CA VAL A 526 -9.81 -0.21 -0.22
C VAL A 526 -8.72 -0.14 -1.28
N LEU A 527 -8.07 -1.26 -1.59
CA LEU A 527 -6.91 -1.28 -2.48
C LEU A 527 -7.28 -1.39 -3.95
N GLY A 528 -8.43 -1.95 -4.33
CA GLY A 528 -8.83 -2.18 -5.73
C GLY A 528 -9.78 -1.12 -6.26
N PHE A 529 -10.83 -0.79 -5.51
CA PHE A 529 -11.84 0.21 -5.90
C PHE A 529 -11.44 1.64 -5.50
N GLY A 530 -10.78 1.83 -4.36
CA GLY A 530 -10.45 3.16 -3.82
C GLY A 530 -11.43 3.64 -2.74
N TRP A 531 -11.95 2.70 -1.94
CA TRP A 531 -12.78 3.00 -0.77
C TRP A 531 -11.98 3.82 0.29
N PRO A 532 -12.63 4.70 1.07
CA PRO A 532 -11.95 5.48 2.12
C PRO A 532 -11.19 4.60 3.12
N ALA A 533 -9.86 4.52 2.97
CA ALA A 533 -9.02 3.58 3.72
C ALA A 533 -9.12 3.76 5.24
N ALA A 534 -9.32 5.01 5.71
CA ALA A 534 -9.47 5.35 7.13
C ALA A 534 -10.66 4.64 7.82
N THR A 535 -11.61 4.12 7.03
CA THR A 535 -12.74 3.33 7.56
C THR A 535 -12.46 1.82 7.63
N GLY A 536 -11.30 1.38 7.13
CA GLY A 536 -10.91 -0.04 7.02
C GLY A 536 -11.60 -0.78 5.87
N GLY A 537 -12.71 -0.26 5.34
CA GLY A 537 -13.45 -0.87 4.25
C GLY A 537 -14.95 -0.66 4.40
N PRO A 538 -15.76 -1.11 3.43
CA PRO A 538 -17.22 -0.98 3.47
C PRO A 538 -17.89 -1.63 4.68
N LEU A 539 -17.32 -2.72 5.22
CA LEU A 539 -17.82 -3.42 6.39
C LEU A 539 -17.10 -2.97 7.68
N GLY A 540 -15.83 -2.57 7.57
CA GLY A 540 -15.01 -2.07 8.66
C GLY A 540 -14.88 -3.10 9.78
N SER A 541 -15.13 -2.70 11.03
CA SER A 541 -15.02 -3.64 12.17
C SER A 541 -15.95 -4.86 12.08
N TYR A 542 -17.05 -4.80 11.30
CA TYR A 542 -17.97 -5.94 11.17
C TYR A 542 -17.37 -7.09 10.36
N ALA A 543 -16.45 -6.84 9.44
CA ALA A 543 -15.75 -7.88 8.68
C ALA A 543 -14.99 -8.85 9.59
N TRP A 544 -14.57 -8.40 10.76
CA TRP A 544 -13.66 -9.11 11.66
C TRP A 544 -14.35 -9.82 12.83
N ARG A 545 -15.64 -9.52 13.09
CA ARG A 545 -16.38 -10.13 14.21
C ARG A 545 -16.90 -11.54 13.92
N ARG A 546 -16.90 -11.97 12.65
CA ARG A 546 -17.38 -13.30 12.23
C ARG A 546 -16.28 -14.31 11.93
N SER A 547 -15.01 -13.91 12.07
CA SER A 547 -13.84 -14.74 11.78
C SER A 547 -13.13 -15.25 13.05
N ALA A 548 -13.68 -14.95 14.23
CA ALA A 548 -13.15 -15.31 15.55
C ALA A 548 -13.99 -16.41 16.21
#